data_AF-A0A150FBB1-F1
#
_entry.id   AF-A0A150FBB1-F1
#
_cell.length_a   1.000
_cell.length_b   1.000
_cell.length_c   1.000
_cell.angle_alpha   90.00
_cell.angle_beta   90.00
_cell.angle_gamma   90.00
#
_symmetry.space_group_name_H-M   'P 1'
#
loop_
_entity.id
_entity.type
_entity.pdbx_description
1 polymer ?
#
loop_
_entity_poly.entity_id
_entity_poly.type
_entity_poly.pdbx_seq_one_letter_code
_entity_poly.pdbx_strand_id
1 'polypeptide(L)' 'MLLDEKLNKLKGAYDTLLIHKSKNEMRRVVGLFHSIIDYAYEGMYIAEAQIDQEGEAND' A
#
# COMPACT_ATOMS: atom_id res chain seq x y z
N MET A 1 5.09 11.80 2.47
CA MET A 1 5.60 10.53 1.93
C MET A 1 5.07 10.42 0.51
N LEU A 2 5.88 10.05 -0.49
CA LEU A 2 5.43 10.07 -1.89
C LEU A 2 4.53 8.86 -2.19
N LEU A 3 3.50 9.04 -3.02
CA LEU A 3 2.57 7.97 -3.43
C LEU A 3 3.33 6.75 -4.00
N ASP A 4 4.36 7.00 -4.82
CA ASP A 4 5.23 5.95 -5.38
C ASP A 4 5.88 5.08 -4.31
N GLU A 5 6.23 5.64 -3.15
CA GLU A 5 6.81 4.88 -2.06
C GLU A 5 5.81 3.86 -1.49
N LYS A 6 4.52 4.26 -1.37
CA LYS A 6 3.45 3.37 -0.90
C LYS A 6 3.13 2.29 -1.93
N LEU A 7 3.09 2.63 -3.21
CA LEU A 7 2.90 1.66 -4.29
C LEU A 7 4.03 0.62 -4.34
N ASN A 8 5.28 1.05 -4.15
CA ASN A 8 6.43 0.15 -4.07
C ASN A 8 6.35 -0.76 -2.83
N LYS A 9 5.94 -0.24 -1.68
CA LYS A 9 5.72 -1.02 -0.46
C LYS A 9 4.60 -2.05 -0.62
N LEU A 10 3.49 -1.69 -1.26
CA LEU A 10 2.39 -2.61 -1.59
C LEU A 10 2.88 -3.77 -2.45
N LYS A 11 3.60 -3.46 -3.54
CA LYS A 11 4.17 -4.49 -4.42
C LYS A 11 5.11 -5.43 -3.66
N GLY A 12 6.04 -4.87 -2.88
CA GLY A 12 7.00 -5.68 -2.10
C GLY A 12 6.32 -6.56 -1.06
N ALA A 13 5.30 -6.05 -0.37
CA ALA A 13 4.53 -6.81 0.60
C ALA A 13 3.73 -7.96 -0.06
N TYR A 14 3.13 -7.70 -1.23
CA TYR A 14 2.42 -8.73 -2.01
C TYR A 14 3.36 -9.82 -2.52
N ASP A 15 4.51 -9.46 -3.09
CA ASP A 15 5.51 -10.42 -3.56
C ASP A 15 6.00 -11.31 -2.40
N THR A 16 6.27 -10.71 -1.23
CA THR A 16 6.68 -11.44 -0.02
C THR A 16 5.56 -12.34 0.51
N LEU A 17 4.30 -11.90 0.42
CA LEU A 17 3.13 -12.68 0.82
C LEU A 17 3.01 -13.96 0.01
N LEU A 18 3.21 -13.87 -1.32
CA LEU A 18 3.19 -15.05 -2.19
C LEU A 18 4.28 -16.06 -1.83
N ILE A 19 5.47 -15.58 -1.45
CA ILE A 19 6.58 -16.44 -0.98
C ILE A 19 6.22 -17.18 0.32
N HIS A 20 5.63 -16.48 1.31
CA HIS A 20 5.22 -17.13 2.56
C HIS A 20 4.03 -18.07 2.36
N LYS A 21 3.11 -17.72 1.45
CA LYS A 21 1.98 -18.58 1.08
C LYS A 21 2.47 -19.90 0.48
N SER A 22 3.46 -19.88 -0.41
CA SER A 22 4.00 -21.11 -1.02
C SER A 22 4.71 -22.02 -0.01
N LYS A 23 5.21 -21.45 1.10
CA LYS A 23 5.79 -22.16 2.24
C LYS A 23 4.77 -22.57 3.32
N ASN A 24 3.48 -22.30 3.11
CA ASN A 24 2.39 -22.51 4.07
C ASN A 24 2.54 -21.77 5.41
N GLU A 25 3.26 -20.64 5.42
CA GLU A 25 3.54 -19.83 6.62
C GLU A 25 2.40 -18.84 6.93
N MET A 26 1.20 -19.35 7.23
CA MET A 26 -0.03 -18.54 7.26
C MET A 26 0.00 -17.38 8.28
N ARG A 27 0.70 -17.52 9.41
CA ARG A 27 0.85 -16.40 10.37
C ARG A 27 1.60 -15.21 9.76
N ARG A 28 2.59 -15.46 8.89
CA ARG A 28 3.30 -14.41 8.13
C ARG A 28 2.41 -13.80 7.06
N VAL A 29 1.63 -14.64 6.37
CA VAL A 29 0.65 -14.19 5.37
C VAL A 29 -0.36 -13.22 5.98
N VAL A 30 -0.93 -13.54 7.16
CA VAL A 30 -1.85 -12.64 7.88
C VAL A 30 -1.17 -11.32 8.25
N GLY A 31 0.06 -11.36 8.75
CA GLY A 31 0.83 -10.15 9.04
C GLY A 31 1.03 -9.26 7.82
N LEU A 32 1.33 -9.85 6.67
CA LEU A 32 1.51 -9.13 5.42
C LEU A 32 0.20 -8.55 4.87
N PHE A 33 -0.94 -9.21 5.08
CA PHE A 33 -2.24 -8.61 4.76
C PHE A 33 -2.49 -7.34 5.57
N HIS A 34 -2.19 -7.32 6.88
CA HIS A 34 -2.30 -6.09 7.68
C HIS A 34 -1.40 -4.97 7.11
N SER A 35 -0.14 -5.28 6.79
CA SER A 35 0.75 -4.28 6.18
C SER A 35 0.25 -3.76 4.82
N ILE A 36 -0.30 -4.64 3.98
CA ILE A 36 -0.90 -4.25 2.69
C ILE A 36 -2.10 -3.31 2.92
N ILE A 37 -2.96 -3.62 3.88
CA ILE A 37 -4.11 -2.78 4.24
C ILE A 37 -3.61 -1.40 4.69
N ASP A 38 -2.62 -1.34 5.58
CA ASP A 38 -2.06 -0.08 6.07
C ASP A 38 -1.49 0.76 4.91
N TYR A 39 -0.66 0.16 4.04
CA TYR A 39 -0.09 0.88 2.90
C TYR A 39 -1.12 1.35 1.88
N ALA A 40 -2.19 0.57 1.67
CA ALA A 40 -3.29 0.95 0.78
C ALA A 40 -4.06 2.14 1.36
N TYR A 41 -4.38 2.12 2.65
CA TYR A 41 -5.04 3.25 3.32
C TYR A 41 -4.21 4.53 3.28
N GLU A 42 -2.91 4.44 3.56
CA GLU A 42 -2.02 5.61 3.48
C GLU A 42 -1.87 6.12 2.04
N GLY A 43 -1.79 5.22 1.06
CA GLY A 43 -1.73 5.57 -0.36
C GLY A 43 -3.00 6.28 -0.84
N MET A 44 -4.17 5.80 -0.40
CA MET A 44 -5.46 6.44 -0.66
C MET A 44 -5.48 7.87 -0.13
N TYR A 45 -5.08 8.10 1.12
CA TYR A 45 -5.05 9.43 1.72
C TYR A 45 -4.11 10.39 0.97
N ILE A 46 -2.95 9.92 0.51
CA ILE A 46 -2.03 10.73 -0.30
C ILE A 46 -2.65 11.08 -1.66
N ALA A 47 -3.31 10.12 -2.31
CA ALA A 47 -3.96 10.36 -3.60
C ALA A 47 -5.14 11.34 -3.48
N GLU A 48 -5.97 11.21 -2.43
CA GLU A 48 -7.05 12.17 -2.13
C GLU A 48 -6.49 13.59 -1.94
N ALA A 49 -5.41 13.75 -1.15
CA ALA A 49 -4.77 15.04 -0.96
C ALA A 49 -4.18 15.64 -2.25
N GLN A 50 -3.72 14.81 -3.19
CA GLN A 50 -3.26 15.27 -4.50
C GLN A 50 -4.42 15.76 -5.38
N ILE A 51 -5.56 15.06 -5.37
CA ILE A 51 -6.78 15.48 -6.06
C ILE A 51 -7.26 16.84 -5.55
N ASP A 52 -7.30 17.02 -4.22
CA ASP A 52 -7.74 18.28 -3.62
C ASP A 52 -6.83 19.46 -4.01
N GLN A 53 -5.51 19.24 -4.04
CA GLN A 53 -4.54 20.25 -4.50
C GLN A 53 -4.68 20.60 -5.99
N GLU A 54 -5.00 19.61 -6.83
CA GLU A 54 -5.29 19.84 -8.25
C GLU A 54 -6.60 20.63 -8.45
N GLY A 55 -7.58 20.47 -7.56
CA GLY A 55 -8.81 21.24 -7.54
C GLY A 55 -8.59 22.71 -7.16
N GLU A 56 -7.81 22.98 -6.11
CA GLU A 56 -7.50 24.34 -5.64
C GLU A 56 -6.60 25.14 -6.60
N ALA A 57 -5.80 24.48 -7.45
CA ALA A 57 -4.93 25.15 -8.43
C ALA A 57 -5.67 25.60 -9.70
N ASN A 58 -6.91 25.15 -9.90
CA ASN A 58 -7.71 25.41 -11.10
C ASN A 58 -8.91 26.38 -10.85
N ASP A 59 -9.07 26.87 -9.62
CA ASP A 59 -10.00 27.96 -9.22
C ASP A 59 -9.25 29.29 -9.04
#